data_AF-A0A7Y2B5K2-F1
#
_entry.id   AF-A0A7Y2B5K2-F1
#
_cell.length_a   1.000
_cell.length_b   1.000
_cell.length_c   1.000
_cell.angle_alpha   90.00
_cell.angle_beta   90.00
_cell.angle_gamma   90.00
#
_symmetry.space_group_name_H-M   'P 1'
#
loop_
_entity.id
_entity.type
_entity.pdbx_description
1 polymer ?
#
loop_
_entity_poly.entity_id
_entity_poly.type
_entity_poly.pdbx_seq_one_letter_code
_entity_poly.pdbx_strand_id
1 'polypeptide(L)'
;MNLPFIGAFLYLACGGAILLLGVLVLRASPGERLNRITAAMMFFGGLGPIVGGLGLLLPAYGKPAIEGGLLAEVLNGTWEFFFPTLLLFSLAFPRERPVLTRFGRFSWALFAPHLFHLVLLIGLPQLALFISRWRAGAAPNSGVIDESVRYAGALVEISVNLLSKFHTRLFSFVDIAFTIAAILILGQSLRVMRSPKIWRQLSVILFGLCTCLGLYALAVPLPTILSLAIPASIRVVLISVAVLVGTVSIAFAIVSRSFLDVGSVVRRGILLSGLTAILVFAYFITARELDDFLAQIT
;
A
#
# COMPACT_ATOMS: atom_id res chain seq x y z
N MET A 1 12.10 -7.36 22.82
CA MET A 1 11.55 -6.32 21.91
C MET A 1 10.10 -6.67 21.57
N ASN A 2 9.19 -5.69 21.64
CA ASN A 2 7.78 -5.92 21.33
C ASN A 2 7.58 -6.11 19.82
N LEU A 3 6.81 -7.13 19.42
CA LEU A 3 6.50 -7.46 18.01
C LEU A 3 6.07 -6.24 17.15
N PRO A 4 5.25 -5.28 17.66
CA PRO A 4 4.89 -4.08 16.89
C PRO A 4 6.07 -3.19 16.52
N PHE A 5 7.12 -3.11 17.35
CA PHE A 5 8.31 -2.30 17.04
C PHE A 5 9.17 -2.93 15.95
N ILE A 6 9.31 -4.25 15.97
CA ILE A 6 10.02 -4.98 14.91
C ILE A 6 9.24 -4.81 13.60
N GLY A 7 7.92 -4.98 13.64
CA GLY A 7 7.04 -4.74 12.49
C GLY A 7 7.17 -3.31 11.96
N ALA A 8 7.05 -2.32 12.83
CA ALA A 8 7.21 -0.91 12.49
C ALA A 8 8.55 -0.60 11.80
N PHE A 9 9.65 -1.10 12.38
CA PHE A 9 10.96 -0.91 11.80
C PHE A 9 11.06 -1.53 10.40
N LEU A 10 10.65 -2.79 10.26
CA LEU A 10 10.67 -3.47 8.96
C LEU A 10 9.84 -2.72 7.92
N TYR A 11 8.67 -2.25 8.31
CA TYR A 11 7.76 -1.47 7.47
C TYR A 11 8.39 -0.16 7.00
N LEU A 12 8.95 0.63 7.91
CA LEU A 12 9.60 1.91 7.58
C LEU A 12 10.88 1.70 6.76
N ALA A 13 11.73 0.76 7.14
CA ALA A 13 12.98 0.47 6.45
C ALA A 13 12.73 -0.02 5.03
N CYS A 14 11.81 -0.99 4.87
CA CYS A 14 11.47 -1.53 3.55
C CYS A 14 10.72 -0.52 2.69
N GLY A 15 9.72 0.18 3.25
CA GLY A 15 8.97 1.21 2.53
C GLY A 15 9.87 2.35 2.07
N GLY A 16 10.75 2.82 2.95
CA GLY A 16 11.78 3.82 2.62
C GLY A 16 12.74 3.33 1.54
N ALA A 17 13.22 2.09 1.62
CA ALA A 17 14.08 1.50 0.60
C ALA A 17 13.38 1.41 -0.76
N ILE A 18 12.12 0.96 -0.80
CA ILE A 18 11.32 0.91 -2.04
C ILE A 18 11.15 2.31 -2.63
N LEU A 19 10.81 3.33 -1.81
CA LEU A 19 10.67 4.71 -2.29
C LEU A 19 11.99 5.23 -2.89
N LEU A 20 13.11 5.02 -2.21
CA LEU A 20 14.42 5.45 -2.69
C LEU A 20 14.79 4.74 -3.99
N LEU A 21 14.51 3.44 -4.10
CA LEU A 21 14.67 2.69 -5.35
C LEU A 21 13.82 3.30 -6.48
N GLY A 22 12.57 3.65 -6.22
CA GLY A 22 11.70 4.32 -7.18
C GLY A 22 12.30 5.62 -7.70
N VAL A 23 12.82 6.46 -6.79
CA VAL A 23 13.50 7.72 -7.14
C VAL A 23 14.76 7.47 -7.98
N LEU A 24 15.56 6.46 -7.63
CA LEU A 24 16.77 6.12 -8.37
C LEU A 24 16.48 5.61 -9.78
N VAL A 25 15.46 4.77 -9.93
CA VAL A 25 14.98 4.29 -11.24
C VAL A 25 14.51 5.45 -12.11
N LEU A 26 13.74 6.39 -11.53
CA LEU A 26 13.29 7.59 -12.23
C LEU A 26 14.45 8.48 -12.67
N ARG A 27 15.45 8.67 -11.79
CA ARG A 27 16.61 9.53 -12.06
C ARG A 27 17.54 8.98 -13.13
N ALA A 28 17.65 7.66 -13.29
CA ALA A 28 18.56 7.09 -14.27
C ALA A 28 18.12 7.36 -15.71
N SER A 29 16.83 7.21 -16.02
CA SER A 29 16.28 7.52 -17.35
C SER A 29 14.85 8.08 -17.23
N PRO A 30 14.67 9.37 -16.90
CA PRO A 30 13.34 9.95 -16.72
C PRO A 30 12.52 9.99 -18.03
N GLY A 31 13.22 10.02 -19.17
CA GLY A 31 12.61 9.98 -20.51
C GLY A 31 11.97 8.64 -20.86
N GLU A 32 12.38 7.55 -20.22
CA GLU A 32 11.85 6.22 -20.51
C GLU A 32 10.52 5.96 -19.81
N ARG A 33 9.48 5.63 -20.59
CA ARG A 33 8.13 5.38 -20.07
C ARG A 33 8.11 4.25 -19.04
N LEU A 34 8.87 3.18 -19.29
CA LEU A 34 8.93 2.04 -18.40
C LEU A 34 9.53 2.42 -17.03
N ASN A 35 10.59 3.22 -17.01
CA ASN A 35 11.18 3.70 -15.76
C ASN A 35 10.21 4.58 -14.96
N ARG A 36 9.43 5.43 -15.64
CA ARG A 36 8.37 6.21 -14.98
C ARG A 36 7.28 5.32 -14.36
N ILE A 37 6.84 4.28 -15.08
CA ILE A 37 5.84 3.33 -14.56
C ILE A 37 6.40 2.55 -13.38
N THR A 38 7.63 2.03 -13.47
CA THR A 38 8.30 1.31 -12.38
C THR A 38 8.51 2.19 -11.17
N ALA A 39 8.93 3.45 -11.37
CA ALA A 39 9.09 4.42 -10.28
C ALA A 39 7.75 4.73 -9.60
N ALA A 40 6.67 4.93 -10.36
CA ALA A 40 5.34 5.14 -9.81
C ALA A 40 4.85 3.90 -9.03
N MET A 41 5.12 2.69 -9.54
CA MET A 41 4.78 1.44 -8.86
C MET A 41 5.51 1.33 -7.52
N MET A 42 6.81 1.62 -7.49
CA MET A 42 7.60 1.63 -6.26
C MET A 42 7.14 2.74 -5.31
N PHE A 43 6.79 3.91 -5.83
CA PHE A 43 6.28 5.01 -5.02
C PHE A 43 5.02 4.58 -4.24
N PHE A 44 3.98 4.11 -4.94
CA PHE A 44 2.76 3.67 -4.28
C PHE A 44 2.98 2.44 -3.40
N GLY A 45 3.79 1.48 -3.85
CA GLY A 45 4.12 0.28 -3.08
C GLY A 45 4.93 0.55 -1.80
N GLY A 46 5.73 1.62 -1.78
CA GLY A 46 6.50 2.04 -0.60
C GLY A 46 5.67 2.81 0.43
N LEU A 47 4.59 3.48 0.01
CA LEU A 47 3.70 4.22 0.92
C LEU A 47 2.99 3.31 1.91
N GLY A 48 2.46 2.16 1.46
CA GLY A 48 1.72 1.24 2.32
C GLY A 48 2.50 0.79 3.56
N PRO A 49 3.73 0.28 3.41
CA PRO A 49 4.60 -0.04 4.53
C PRO A 49 4.91 1.18 5.41
N ILE A 50 5.19 2.36 4.84
CA ILE A 50 5.47 3.55 5.68
C ILE A 50 4.28 3.88 6.57
N VAL A 51 3.07 3.93 6.00
CA VAL A 51 1.83 4.22 6.73
C VAL A 51 1.57 3.15 7.79
N GLY A 52 1.71 1.88 7.44
CA GLY A 52 1.55 0.79 8.40
C GLY A 52 2.58 0.82 9.53
N GLY A 53 3.82 1.22 9.24
CA GLY A 53 4.87 1.34 10.23
C GLY A 53 4.60 2.47 11.22
N LEU A 54 4.16 3.63 10.72
CA LEU A 54 3.70 4.74 11.55
C LEU A 54 2.47 4.35 12.39
N GLY A 55 1.54 3.59 11.83
CA GLY A 55 0.37 3.06 12.53
C GLY A 55 0.73 2.12 13.69
N LEU A 56 1.85 1.40 13.60
CA LEU A 56 2.37 0.56 14.68
C LEU A 56 3.18 1.35 15.72
N LEU A 57 3.92 2.40 15.31
CA LEU A 57 4.76 3.19 16.22
C LEU A 57 3.96 4.18 17.08
N LEU A 58 3.02 4.92 16.49
CA LEU A 58 2.38 6.02 17.20
C LEU A 58 1.65 5.59 18.49
N PRO A 59 0.86 4.50 18.49
CA PRO A 59 0.25 3.98 19.71
C PRO A 59 1.28 3.57 20.76
N ALA A 60 2.44 3.07 20.32
CA ALA A 60 3.50 2.65 21.22
C ALA A 60 4.18 3.80 21.96
N TYR A 61 4.05 5.03 21.47
CA TYR A 61 4.49 6.27 22.13
C TYR A 61 3.32 7.04 22.78
N GLY A 62 2.19 6.38 23.04
CA GLY A 62 1.02 6.99 23.67
C GLY A 62 0.32 8.04 22.81
N LYS A 63 0.68 8.15 21.52
CA LYS A 63 -0.01 9.02 20.56
C LYS A 63 -1.20 8.26 19.98
N PRO A 64 -2.33 8.95 19.69
CA PRO A 64 -3.43 8.31 19.00
C PRO A 64 -2.91 7.70 17.69
N ALA A 65 -3.37 6.48 17.39
CA ALA A 65 -3.14 5.89 16.09
C ALA A 65 -3.57 6.89 15.01
N ILE A 66 -2.92 6.87 13.84
CA ILE A 66 -3.40 7.68 12.70
C ILE A 66 -4.82 7.23 12.29
N GLU A 67 -5.28 6.05 12.74
CA GLU A 67 -6.61 5.50 12.48
C GLU A 67 -7.74 6.53 12.76
N GLY A 68 -8.55 6.78 11.73
CA GLY A 68 -9.71 7.68 11.80
C GLY A 68 -9.44 9.15 11.42
N GLY A 69 -8.20 9.53 11.12
CA GLY A 69 -7.87 10.85 10.59
C GLY A 69 -7.88 10.91 9.05
N LEU A 70 -8.29 12.05 8.48
CA LEU A 70 -8.29 12.29 7.03
C LEU A 70 -6.94 11.96 6.38
N LEU A 71 -5.82 12.32 7.03
CA LEU A 71 -4.48 12.03 6.52
C LEU A 71 -4.22 10.51 6.42
N ALA A 72 -4.69 9.73 7.39
CA ALA A 72 -4.56 8.27 7.38
C ALA A 72 -5.37 7.65 6.24
N GLU A 73 -6.60 8.11 6.06
CA GLU A 73 -7.49 7.63 4.99
C GLU A 73 -6.91 7.96 3.62
N VAL A 74 -6.42 9.19 3.42
CA VAL A 74 -5.75 9.60 2.18
C VAL A 74 -4.52 8.74 1.93
N LEU A 75 -3.64 8.58 2.93
CA LEU A 75 -2.42 7.80 2.76
C LEU A 75 -2.71 6.31 2.56
N ASN A 76 -3.73 5.77 3.24
CA ASN A 76 -4.18 4.40 3.07
C ASN A 76 -4.79 4.17 1.68
N GLY A 77 -5.66 5.06 1.20
CA GLY A 77 -6.21 4.95 -0.16
C GLY A 77 -5.14 5.18 -1.24
N THR A 78 -4.10 5.99 -0.97
CA THR A 78 -3.06 6.30 -1.95
C THR A 78 -2.15 5.10 -2.23
N TRP A 79 -1.84 4.24 -1.25
CA TRP A 79 -0.98 3.08 -1.52
C TRP A 79 -1.67 2.08 -2.45
N GLU A 80 -3.00 1.98 -2.45
CA GLU A 80 -3.75 1.06 -3.32
C GLU A 80 -3.57 1.35 -4.81
N PHE A 81 -3.11 2.55 -5.18
CA PHE A 81 -2.68 2.88 -6.55
C PHE A 81 -1.49 2.02 -7.02
N PHE A 82 -0.86 1.26 -6.12
CA PHE A 82 0.07 0.20 -6.45
C PHE A 82 -0.53 -0.83 -7.41
N PHE A 83 -1.77 -1.30 -7.18
CA PHE A 83 -2.39 -2.34 -8.00
C PHE A 83 -2.61 -1.95 -9.47
N PRO A 84 -3.23 -0.80 -9.80
CA PRO A 84 -3.36 -0.34 -11.18
C PRO A 84 -2.00 -0.05 -11.81
N THR A 85 -1.03 0.45 -11.04
CA THR A 85 0.33 0.70 -11.56
C THR A 85 1.09 -0.60 -11.83
N LEU A 86 0.90 -1.63 -11.01
CA LEU A 86 1.45 -2.97 -11.23
C LEU A 86 0.85 -3.62 -12.48
N LEU A 87 -0.46 -3.50 -12.68
CA LEU A 87 -1.11 -3.97 -13.89
C LEU A 87 -0.60 -3.21 -15.12
N LEU A 88 -0.47 -1.87 -15.02
CA LEU A 88 0.13 -1.06 -16.09
C LEU A 88 1.57 -1.49 -16.40
N PHE A 89 2.38 -1.76 -15.37
CA PHE A 89 3.73 -2.30 -15.51
C PHE A 89 3.72 -3.64 -16.26
N SER A 90 2.83 -4.56 -15.90
CA SER A 90 2.72 -5.87 -16.57
C SER A 90 2.31 -5.77 -18.04
N LEU A 91 1.57 -4.73 -18.42
CA LEU A 91 1.18 -4.47 -19.80
C LEU A 91 2.30 -3.80 -20.61
N ALA A 92 3.17 -3.02 -19.96
CA ALA A 92 4.29 -2.31 -20.59
C ALA A 92 5.55 -3.18 -20.71
N PHE A 93 5.80 -4.08 -19.74
CA PHE A 93 6.99 -4.92 -19.68
C PHE A 93 6.65 -6.40 -19.84
N PRO A 94 7.46 -7.21 -20.55
CA PRO A 94 8.74 -6.93 -21.21
C PRO A 94 8.62 -6.34 -22.63
N ARG A 95 7.43 -6.40 -23.23
CA ARG A 95 7.10 -5.73 -24.49
C ARG A 95 5.75 -5.07 -24.34
N GLU A 96 5.62 -3.85 -24.83
CA GLU A 96 4.34 -3.14 -24.78
C GLU A 96 3.26 -3.92 -25.53
N ARG A 97 2.16 -4.20 -24.85
CA ARG A 97 0.99 -4.87 -25.45
C ARG A 97 0.21 -3.90 -26.34
N PRO A 98 -0.42 -4.39 -27.42
CA PRO A 98 -1.15 -3.54 -28.37
C PRO A 98 -2.33 -2.78 -27.74
N VAL A 99 -2.86 -3.24 -26.60
CA VAL A 99 -3.92 -2.54 -25.86
C VAL A 99 -3.44 -1.15 -25.40
N LEU A 100 -2.19 -1.03 -24.95
CA LEU A 100 -1.60 0.23 -24.51
C LEU A 100 -1.31 1.19 -25.67
N THR A 101 -0.98 0.66 -26.86
CA THR A 101 -0.66 1.48 -28.03
C THR A 101 -1.92 1.89 -28.80
N ARG A 102 -2.95 1.03 -28.85
CA ARG A 102 -4.22 1.29 -29.52
C ARG A 102 -5.09 2.28 -28.75
N PHE A 103 -5.09 2.22 -27.42
CA PHE A 103 -5.93 3.06 -26.57
C PHE A 103 -5.06 3.85 -25.59
N GLY A 104 -4.52 5.01 -26.03
CA GLY A 104 -3.67 5.85 -25.18
C GLY A 104 -4.33 6.31 -23.87
N ARG A 105 -5.68 6.36 -23.82
CA ARG A 105 -6.46 6.67 -22.61
C ARG A 105 -6.74 5.46 -21.71
N PHE A 106 -6.49 4.24 -22.17
CA PHE A 106 -6.71 3.02 -21.38
C PHE A 106 -5.90 3.02 -20.09
N SER A 107 -4.70 3.60 -20.11
CA SER A 107 -3.88 3.79 -18.91
C SER A 107 -4.63 4.53 -17.81
N TRP A 108 -5.43 5.56 -18.13
CA TRP A 108 -6.23 6.29 -17.14
C TRP A 108 -7.43 5.50 -16.64
N ALA A 109 -8.06 4.72 -17.52
CA ALA A 109 -9.19 3.87 -17.14
C ALA A 109 -8.82 2.82 -16.08
N LEU A 110 -7.57 2.34 -16.08
CA LEU A 110 -7.08 1.42 -15.05
C LEU A 110 -7.10 2.02 -13.63
N PHE A 111 -6.91 3.34 -13.50
CA PHE A 111 -6.89 4.03 -12.20
C PHE A 111 -8.27 4.48 -11.75
N ALA A 112 -9.27 4.46 -12.64
CA ALA A 112 -10.60 4.96 -12.32
C ALA A 112 -11.25 4.25 -11.12
N PRO A 113 -11.17 2.91 -10.96
CA PRO A 113 -11.71 2.23 -9.78
C PRO A 113 -11.06 2.74 -8.49
N HIS A 114 -9.73 2.80 -8.41
CA HIS A 114 -9.00 3.23 -7.22
C HIS A 114 -9.17 4.73 -6.93
N LEU A 115 -9.31 5.57 -7.95
CA LEU A 115 -9.65 6.98 -7.76
C LEU A 115 -11.07 7.12 -7.17
N PHE A 116 -12.03 6.35 -7.67
CA PHE A 116 -13.37 6.32 -7.12
C PHE A 116 -13.37 5.81 -5.68
N HIS A 117 -12.61 4.75 -5.38
CA HIS A 117 -12.41 4.26 -4.02
C HIS A 117 -11.86 5.33 -3.09
N LEU A 118 -10.78 6.02 -3.49
CA LEU A 118 -10.18 7.08 -2.69
C LEU A 118 -11.19 8.19 -2.36
N VAL A 119 -12.02 8.58 -3.33
CA VAL A 119 -13.09 9.56 -3.13
C VAL A 119 -14.13 9.05 -2.13
N LEU A 120 -14.52 7.78 -2.21
CA LEU A 120 -15.45 7.18 -1.23
C LEU A 120 -14.85 7.05 0.16
N LEU A 121 -13.58 6.63 0.24
CA LEU A 121 -12.85 6.44 1.50
C LEU A 121 -12.76 7.76 2.27
N ILE A 122 -12.55 8.87 1.58
CA ILE A 122 -12.52 10.21 2.17
C ILE A 122 -13.93 10.76 2.40
N GLY A 123 -14.84 10.57 1.43
CA GLY A 123 -16.15 11.23 1.42
C GLY A 123 -17.16 10.63 2.40
N LEU A 124 -17.20 9.30 2.55
CA LEU A 124 -18.20 8.62 3.38
C LEU A 124 -18.06 8.92 4.88
N PRO A 125 -16.86 8.92 5.48
CA PRO A 125 -16.69 9.30 6.89
C PRO A 125 -17.12 10.75 7.15
N GLN A 126 -16.77 11.67 6.24
CA GLN A 126 -17.16 13.08 6.35
C GLN A 126 -18.68 13.25 6.25
N LEU A 127 -19.33 12.52 5.35
CA LEU A 127 -20.78 12.49 5.24
C LEU A 127 -21.43 11.92 6.51
N ALA A 128 -20.89 10.83 7.08
CA ALA A 128 -21.39 10.26 8.33
C ALA A 128 -21.27 11.25 9.51
N LEU A 129 -20.14 11.95 9.63
CA LEU A 129 -19.95 13.00 10.64
C LEU A 129 -20.90 14.19 10.44
N PHE A 130 -21.15 14.58 9.20
CA PHE A 130 -22.11 15.63 8.89
C PHE A 130 -23.53 15.23 9.34
N ILE A 131 -23.96 14.01 9.01
CA ILE A 131 -25.28 13.49 9.38
C ILE A 131 -25.42 13.37 10.91
N SER A 132 -24.39 12.87 11.60
CA SER A 132 -24.45 12.71 13.06
C SER A 132 -24.53 14.06 13.78
N ARG A 133 -23.79 15.08 13.31
CA ARG A 133 -23.89 16.46 13.82
C ARG A 133 -25.25 17.09 13.52
N TRP A 134 -25.76 16.89 12.31
CA TRP A 134 -27.09 17.38 11.92
C TRP A 134 -28.18 16.78 12.80
N ARG A 135 -28.10 15.46 13.07
CA ARG A 135 -29.00 14.75 14.00
C ARG A 135 -28.87 15.24 15.44
N ALA A 136 -27.65 15.48 15.92
CA ALA A 136 -27.41 15.96 17.29
C ALA A 136 -27.91 17.41 17.51
N GLY A 137 -28.00 18.20 16.44
CA GLY A 137 -28.58 19.54 16.48
C GLY A 137 -30.12 19.58 16.55
N ALA A 138 -30.80 18.47 16.27
CA ALA A 138 -32.25 18.34 16.46
C ALA A 138 -32.54 18.08 17.96
N ALA A 139 -33.13 19.06 18.65
CA ALA A 139 -33.31 19.01 20.10
C ALA A 139 -34.37 17.96 20.52
N PRO A 140 -34.26 17.34 21.70
CA PRO A 140 -35.20 16.31 22.14
C PRO A 140 -36.64 16.80 22.39
N ASN A 141 -36.89 18.12 22.45
CA ASN A 141 -38.11 18.71 23.00
C ASN A 141 -38.96 19.52 22.01
N SER A 142 -38.71 19.45 20.69
CA SER A 142 -39.44 20.26 19.69
C SER A 142 -40.20 19.43 18.65
N GLY A 143 -41.35 18.88 19.05
CA GLY A 143 -42.43 18.48 18.14
C GLY A 143 -42.17 17.32 17.16
N VAL A 144 -43.19 16.99 16.36
CA VAL A 144 -43.24 15.86 15.41
C VAL A 144 -42.18 15.95 14.29
N ILE A 145 -41.70 17.17 14.01
CA ILE A 145 -40.72 17.44 12.95
C ILE A 145 -39.33 16.90 13.34
N ASP A 146 -38.93 17.03 14.61
CA ASP A 146 -37.62 16.55 15.09
C ASP A 146 -37.54 15.02 15.14
N GLU A 147 -38.65 14.36 15.42
CA GLU A 147 -38.71 12.90 15.42
C GLU A 147 -38.54 12.33 14.00
N SER A 148 -39.17 12.95 13.01
CA SER A 148 -39.02 12.58 11.59
C SER A 148 -37.59 12.79 11.07
N VAL A 149 -36.95 13.91 11.46
CA VAL A 149 -35.54 14.21 11.15
C VAL A 149 -34.60 13.17 11.77
N ARG A 150 -34.88 12.73 13.00
CA ARG A 150 -34.09 11.70 13.69
C ARG A 150 -34.16 10.34 13.00
N TYR A 151 -35.36 9.92 12.56
CA TYR A 151 -35.54 8.67 11.79
C TYR A 151 -34.88 8.74 10.41
N ALA A 152 -35.06 9.86 9.70
CA ALA A 152 -34.40 10.08 8.41
C ALA A 152 -32.87 10.04 8.56
N GLY A 153 -32.32 10.73 9.56
CA GLY A 153 -30.89 10.71 9.87
C GLY A 153 -30.37 9.31 10.18
N ALA A 154 -31.11 8.51 10.95
CA ALA A 154 -30.75 7.12 11.23
C ALA A 154 -30.74 6.24 9.97
N LEU A 155 -31.72 6.39 9.08
CA LEU A 155 -31.76 5.67 7.80
C LEU A 155 -30.56 6.03 6.91
N VAL A 156 -30.22 7.32 6.83
CA VAL A 156 -29.04 7.75 6.05
C VAL A 156 -27.75 7.23 6.68
N GLU A 157 -27.61 7.28 8.02
CA GLU A 157 -26.45 6.74 8.73
C GLU A 157 -26.26 5.23 8.49
N ILE A 158 -27.34 4.45 8.58
CA ILE A 158 -27.33 3.02 8.25
C ILE A 158 -26.92 2.81 6.78
N SER A 159 -27.45 3.62 5.87
CA SER A 159 -27.13 3.53 4.44
C SER A 159 -25.66 3.84 4.17
N VAL A 160 -25.11 4.87 4.80
CA VAL A 160 -23.69 5.24 4.70
C VAL A 160 -22.80 4.14 5.27
N ASN A 161 -23.15 3.57 6.42
CA ASN A 161 -22.41 2.46 7.02
C ASN A 161 -22.46 1.18 6.15
N LEU A 162 -23.61 0.89 5.55
CA LEU A 162 -23.76 -0.25 4.65
C LEU A 162 -22.95 -0.06 3.36
N LEU A 163 -23.03 1.14 2.76
CA LEU A 163 -22.22 1.53 1.61
C LEU A 163 -20.72 1.48 1.94
N SER A 164 -20.34 1.87 3.17
CA SER A 164 -18.96 1.78 3.66
C SER A 164 -18.44 0.34 3.69
N LYS A 165 -19.23 -0.59 4.24
CA LYS A 165 -18.88 -2.02 4.26
C LYS A 165 -18.91 -2.65 2.86
N PHE A 166 -19.82 -2.21 2.01
CA PHE A 166 -19.94 -2.73 0.65
C PHE A 166 -18.75 -2.32 -0.22
N HIS A 167 -18.40 -1.04 -0.25
CA HIS A 167 -17.30 -0.58 -1.11
C HIS A 167 -15.96 -1.17 -0.66
N THR A 168 -15.65 -1.23 0.64
CA THR A 168 -14.38 -1.82 1.13
C THR A 168 -14.21 -3.28 0.71
N ARG A 169 -15.27 -4.08 0.74
CA ARG A 169 -15.27 -5.47 0.23
C ARG A 169 -15.13 -5.53 -1.29
N LEU A 170 -15.86 -4.68 -2.01
CA LEU A 170 -15.78 -4.61 -3.47
C LEU A 170 -14.36 -4.26 -3.94
N PHE A 171 -13.72 -3.27 -3.30
CA PHE A 171 -12.37 -2.86 -3.65
C PHE A 171 -11.31 -3.90 -3.29
N SER A 172 -11.47 -4.62 -2.17
CA SER A 172 -10.64 -5.80 -1.89
C SER A 172 -10.71 -6.84 -3.00
N PHE A 173 -11.88 -7.04 -3.62
CA PHE A 173 -12.03 -7.93 -4.78
C PHE A 173 -11.35 -7.37 -6.03
N VAL A 174 -11.49 -6.07 -6.28
CA VAL A 174 -10.82 -5.36 -7.39
C VAL A 174 -9.29 -5.50 -7.27
N ASP A 175 -8.72 -5.33 -6.08
CA ASP A 175 -7.28 -5.45 -5.84
C ASP A 175 -6.76 -6.86 -6.14
N ILE A 176 -7.50 -7.89 -5.72
CA ILE A 176 -7.19 -9.28 -6.05
C ILE A 176 -7.29 -9.49 -7.57
N ALA A 177 -8.33 -8.98 -8.22
CA ALA A 177 -8.50 -9.12 -9.66
C ALA A 177 -7.35 -8.47 -10.44
N PHE A 178 -6.93 -7.27 -10.06
CA PHE A 178 -5.78 -6.57 -10.65
C PHE A 178 -4.48 -7.33 -10.42
N THR A 179 -4.28 -7.85 -9.20
CA THR A 179 -3.13 -8.68 -8.84
C THR A 179 -3.05 -9.95 -9.70
N ILE A 180 -4.15 -10.69 -9.81
CA ILE A 180 -4.22 -11.90 -10.62
C ILE A 180 -3.96 -11.57 -12.09
N ALA A 181 -4.59 -10.52 -12.62
CA ALA A 181 -4.38 -10.09 -13.99
C ALA A 181 -2.90 -9.75 -14.26
N ALA A 182 -2.26 -8.98 -13.37
CA ALA A 182 -0.85 -8.62 -13.51
C ALA A 182 0.06 -9.85 -13.49
N ILE A 183 -0.16 -10.79 -12.55
CA ILE A 183 0.61 -12.03 -12.45
C ILE A 183 0.42 -12.90 -13.70
N LEU A 184 -0.81 -13.04 -14.19
CA LEU A 184 -1.10 -13.83 -15.40
C LEU A 184 -0.42 -13.23 -16.63
N ILE A 185 -0.46 -11.90 -16.79
CA ILE A 185 0.16 -11.21 -17.93
C ILE A 185 1.69 -11.34 -17.88
N LEU A 186 2.30 -11.16 -16.70
CA LEU A 186 3.75 -11.36 -16.52
C LEU A 186 4.14 -12.82 -16.74
N GLY A 187 3.35 -13.77 -16.24
CA GLY A 187 3.56 -15.21 -16.40
C GLY A 187 3.45 -15.67 -17.86
N GLN A 188 2.49 -15.14 -18.61
CA GLN A 188 2.43 -15.36 -20.07
C GLN A 188 3.67 -14.79 -20.77
N SER A 189 4.12 -13.62 -20.35
CA SER A 189 5.29 -12.97 -20.94
C SER A 189 6.57 -13.77 -20.69
N LEU A 190 6.71 -14.44 -19.55
CA LEU A 190 7.81 -15.39 -19.28
C LEU A 190 7.86 -16.55 -20.28
N ARG A 191 6.70 -17.10 -20.67
CA ARG A 191 6.62 -18.25 -21.58
C ARG A 191 7.03 -17.92 -23.01
N VAL A 192 6.88 -16.66 -23.41
CA VAL A 192 7.14 -16.20 -24.79
C VAL A 192 8.59 -15.73 -24.97
N MET A 193 9.32 -15.42 -23.89
CA MET A 193 10.68 -14.89 -23.99
C MET A 193 11.71 -15.97 -24.34
N ARG A 194 12.44 -15.74 -25.44
CA ARG A 194 13.53 -16.63 -25.91
C ARG A 194 14.88 -16.33 -25.24
N SER A 195 15.08 -15.13 -24.69
CA SER A 195 16.37 -14.74 -24.09
C SER A 195 16.50 -15.24 -22.64
N PRO A 196 17.53 -16.04 -22.29
CA PRO A 196 17.69 -16.61 -20.95
C PRO A 196 17.99 -15.56 -19.87
N LYS A 197 18.61 -14.43 -20.24
CA LYS A 197 18.90 -13.32 -19.32
C LYS A 197 17.59 -12.74 -18.79
N ILE A 198 16.72 -12.21 -19.66
CA ILE A 198 15.46 -11.54 -19.27
C ILE A 198 14.52 -12.52 -18.56
N TRP A 199 14.50 -13.78 -18.97
CA TRP A 199 13.72 -14.84 -18.30
C TRP A 199 14.10 -14.98 -16.82
N ARG A 200 15.40 -15.05 -16.51
CA ARG A 200 15.88 -15.13 -15.12
C ARG A 200 15.61 -13.87 -14.29
N GLN A 201 15.54 -12.69 -14.91
CA GLN A 201 15.19 -11.46 -14.19
C GLN A 201 13.70 -11.47 -13.84
N LEU A 202 12.87 -11.74 -14.84
CA LEU A 202 11.42 -11.70 -14.70
C LEU A 202 10.92 -12.85 -13.81
N SER A 203 11.58 -14.01 -13.79
CA SER A 203 11.18 -15.11 -12.91
C SER A 203 11.42 -14.80 -11.42
N VAL A 204 12.52 -14.13 -11.08
CA VAL A 204 12.79 -13.68 -9.70
C VAL A 204 11.81 -12.60 -9.27
N ILE A 205 11.55 -11.61 -10.14
CA ILE A 205 10.55 -10.57 -9.90
C ILE A 205 9.18 -11.21 -9.68
N LEU A 206 8.77 -12.12 -10.57
CA LEU A 206 7.47 -12.78 -10.46
C LEU A 206 7.37 -13.62 -9.19
N PHE A 207 8.42 -14.37 -8.81
CA PHE A 207 8.43 -15.15 -7.58
C PHE A 207 8.29 -14.25 -6.34
N GLY A 208 9.04 -13.15 -6.28
CA GLY A 208 8.95 -12.19 -5.18
C GLY A 208 7.59 -11.49 -5.12
N LEU A 209 7.07 -11.08 -6.27
CA LEU A 209 5.76 -10.43 -6.39
C LEU A 209 4.63 -11.39 -5.98
N CYS A 210 4.62 -12.63 -6.49
CA CYS A 210 3.63 -13.64 -6.13
C CYS A 210 3.67 -13.96 -4.64
N THR A 211 4.86 -14.10 -4.06
CA THR A 211 5.00 -14.40 -2.62
C THR A 211 4.55 -13.22 -1.77
N CYS A 212 5.00 -12.00 -2.10
CA CYS A 212 4.59 -10.77 -1.41
C CYS A 212 3.08 -10.55 -1.50
N LEU A 213 2.52 -10.57 -2.71
CA LEU A 213 1.09 -10.36 -2.94
C LEU A 213 0.23 -11.49 -2.37
N GLY A 214 0.71 -12.73 -2.39
CA GLY A 214 0.03 -13.86 -1.76
C GLY A 214 -0.07 -13.68 -0.25
N LEU A 215 1.04 -13.36 0.40
CA LEU A 215 1.06 -13.10 1.85
C LEU A 215 0.22 -11.88 2.23
N TYR A 216 0.31 -10.80 1.44
CA TYR A 216 -0.53 -9.63 1.60
C TYR A 216 -2.02 -9.98 1.44
N ALA A 217 -2.36 -10.76 0.41
CA ALA A 217 -3.73 -11.17 0.14
C ALA A 217 -4.34 -11.97 1.29
N LEU A 218 -3.55 -12.89 1.87
CA LEU A 218 -3.93 -13.67 3.05
C LEU A 218 -4.09 -12.80 4.31
N ALA A 219 -3.38 -11.68 4.41
CA ALA A 219 -3.41 -10.81 5.57
C ALA A 219 -4.56 -9.80 5.55
N VAL A 220 -4.97 -9.30 4.38
CA VAL A 220 -5.89 -8.15 4.26
C VAL A 220 -7.12 -8.41 3.38
N PRO A 221 -7.04 -8.51 2.04
CA PRO A 221 -8.23 -8.57 1.20
C PRO A 221 -9.00 -9.88 1.34
N LEU A 222 -8.33 -11.04 1.47
CA LEU A 222 -9.03 -12.31 1.62
C LEU A 222 -9.82 -12.39 2.95
N PRO A 223 -9.24 -12.03 4.10
CA PRO A 223 -10.00 -11.90 5.35
C PRO A 223 -11.15 -10.88 5.26
N THR A 224 -10.95 -9.77 4.55
CA THR A 224 -11.98 -8.72 4.38
C THR A 224 -13.17 -9.23 3.57
N ILE A 225 -12.91 -9.97 2.49
CA ILE A 225 -13.94 -10.58 1.64
C ILE A 225 -14.69 -11.69 2.40
N LEU A 226 -13.96 -12.58 3.06
CA LEU A 226 -14.52 -13.72 3.80
C LEU A 226 -15.05 -13.34 5.19
N SER A 227 -14.89 -12.09 5.60
CA SER A 227 -15.23 -11.60 6.95
C SER A 227 -14.58 -12.42 8.08
N LEU A 228 -13.33 -12.84 7.86
CA LEU A 228 -12.55 -13.62 8.83
C LEU A 228 -11.81 -12.68 9.80
N ALA A 229 -11.92 -12.94 11.09
CA ALA A 229 -11.18 -12.22 12.11
C ALA A 229 -9.76 -12.81 12.23
N ILE A 230 -8.77 -12.16 11.61
CA ILE A 230 -7.35 -12.52 11.80
C ILE A 230 -6.77 -11.73 12.99
N PRO A 231 -6.14 -12.41 13.97
CA PRO A 231 -5.42 -11.77 15.06
C PRO A 231 -4.40 -10.73 14.57
N ALA A 232 -4.32 -9.59 15.26
CA ALA A 232 -3.43 -8.49 14.87
C ALA A 232 -1.96 -8.92 14.76
N SER A 233 -1.49 -9.79 15.65
CA SER A 233 -0.13 -10.34 15.63
C SER A 233 0.18 -11.12 14.34
N ILE A 234 -0.72 -12.00 13.91
CA ILE A 234 -0.56 -12.78 12.66
C ILE A 234 -0.55 -11.85 11.46
N ARG A 235 -1.42 -10.84 11.44
CA ARG A 235 -1.49 -9.84 10.36
C ARG A 235 -0.19 -9.06 10.23
N VAL A 236 0.36 -8.58 11.35
CA VAL A 236 1.65 -7.86 11.38
C VAL A 236 2.77 -8.76 10.87
N VAL A 237 2.82 -10.03 11.29
CA VAL A 237 3.85 -10.97 10.82
C VAL A 237 3.72 -11.23 9.31
N LEU A 238 2.53 -11.54 8.81
CA LEU A 238 2.30 -11.81 7.39
C LEU A 238 2.70 -10.62 6.51
N ILE A 239 2.27 -9.41 6.87
CA ILE A 239 2.60 -8.20 6.11
C ILE A 239 4.10 -7.88 6.24
N SER A 240 4.71 -8.04 7.43
CA SER A 240 6.15 -7.85 7.61
C SER A 240 6.96 -8.74 6.67
N VAL A 241 6.60 -10.03 6.61
CA VAL A 241 7.26 -11.00 5.72
C VAL A 241 6.98 -10.66 4.25
N ALA A 242 5.74 -10.29 3.90
CA ALA A 242 5.37 -9.87 2.55
C ALA A 242 6.24 -8.72 2.06
N VAL A 243 6.31 -7.64 2.85
CA VAL A 243 7.06 -6.42 2.53
C VAL A 243 8.56 -6.71 2.43
N LEU A 244 9.11 -7.52 3.35
CA LEU A 244 10.51 -7.91 3.32
C LEU A 244 10.84 -8.70 2.04
N VAL A 245 10.05 -9.73 1.72
CA VAL A 245 10.23 -10.55 0.52
C VAL A 245 10.11 -9.71 -0.76
N GLY A 246 9.11 -8.83 -0.82
CA GLY A 246 8.91 -7.91 -1.94
C GLY A 246 10.11 -6.99 -2.14
N THR A 247 10.57 -6.34 -1.06
CA THR A 247 11.69 -5.40 -1.09
C THR A 247 12.99 -6.09 -1.51
N VAL A 248 13.31 -7.23 -0.89
CA VAL A 248 14.53 -7.99 -1.19
C VAL A 248 14.51 -8.50 -2.62
N SER A 249 13.38 -9.02 -3.10
CA SER A 249 13.28 -9.52 -4.48
C SER A 249 13.46 -8.40 -5.51
N ILE A 250 12.80 -7.25 -5.31
CA ILE A 250 12.93 -6.09 -6.21
C ILE A 250 14.35 -5.54 -6.18
N ALA A 251 14.93 -5.33 -5.00
CA ALA A 251 16.31 -4.84 -4.86
C ALA A 251 17.31 -5.80 -5.53
N PHE A 252 17.15 -7.11 -5.29
CA PHE A 252 17.99 -8.14 -5.91
C PHE A 252 17.84 -8.16 -7.43
N ALA A 253 16.62 -8.03 -7.96
CA ALA A 253 16.38 -7.97 -9.40
C ALA A 253 17.06 -6.75 -10.04
N ILE A 254 17.01 -5.58 -9.40
CA ILE A 254 17.66 -4.36 -9.92
C ILE A 254 19.19 -4.49 -9.88
N VAL A 255 19.76 -4.90 -8.75
CA VAL A 255 21.23 -4.96 -8.55
C VAL A 255 21.88 -6.10 -9.30
N SER A 256 21.41 -7.32 -9.08
CA SER A 256 22.08 -8.54 -9.55
C SER A 256 21.84 -8.78 -11.04
N ARG A 257 20.78 -8.18 -11.60
CA ARG A 257 20.42 -8.42 -13.00
C ARG A 257 20.51 -7.18 -13.90
N SER A 258 20.82 -5.99 -13.39
CA SER A 258 20.77 -4.74 -14.16
C SER A 258 19.40 -4.57 -14.83
N PHE A 259 18.33 -4.76 -14.05
CA PHE A 259 16.99 -4.47 -14.53
C PHE A 259 16.93 -3.00 -14.96
N LEU A 260 16.46 -2.75 -16.19
CA LEU A 260 16.39 -1.41 -16.81
C LEU A 260 17.74 -0.72 -17.05
N ASP A 261 18.87 -1.45 -17.03
CA ASP A 261 20.25 -0.91 -17.19
C ASP A 261 20.66 0.16 -16.14
N VAL A 262 19.96 0.20 -15.01
CA VAL A 262 20.15 1.20 -13.92
C VAL A 262 21.18 0.75 -12.87
N GLY A 263 21.83 -0.40 -13.09
CA GLY A 263 22.54 -1.15 -12.04
C GLY A 263 23.69 -0.42 -11.34
N SER A 264 24.45 0.42 -12.06
CA SER A 264 25.62 1.12 -11.50
C SER A 264 25.24 2.29 -10.58
N VAL A 265 24.19 3.05 -10.95
CA VAL A 265 23.65 4.17 -10.17
C VAL A 265 22.92 3.64 -8.93
N VAL A 266 22.14 2.57 -9.08
CA VAL A 266 21.35 2.00 -7.99
C VAL A 266 22.21 1.29 -6.94
N ARG A 267 23.32 0.65 -7.34
CA ARG A 267 24.19 -0.07 -6.39
C ARG A 267 24.72 0.83 -5.27
N ARG A 268 25.09 2.09 -5.58
CA ARG A 268 25.51 3.08 -4.57
C ARG A 268 24.33 3.54 -3.72
N GLY A 269 23.18 3.77 -4.33
CA GLY A 269 21.97 4.20 -3.63
C GLY A 269 21.42 3.17 -2.63
N ILE A 270 21.50 1.87 -2.94
CA ILE A 270 21.08 0.80 -2.02
C ILE A 270 22.01 0.70 -0.80
N LEU A 271 23.33 0.81 -1.00
CA LEU A 271 24.28 0.78 0.12
C LEU A 271 24.03 1.93 1.07
N LEU A 272 23.81 3.15 0.55
CA LEU A 272 23.44 4.32 1.33
C LEU A 272 22.08 4.14 2.03
N SER A 273 21.05 3.70 1.31
CA SER A 273 19.72 3.44 1.89
C SER A 273 19.76 2.40 3.00
N GLY A 274 20.50 1.31 2.81
CA GLY A 274 20.67 0.26 3.82
C GLY A 274 21.39 0.77 5.06
N LEU A 275 22.48 1.54 4.86
CA LEU A 275 23.23 2.15 5.95
C LEU A 275 22.37 3.17 6.73
N THR A 276 21.61 4.02 6.03
CA THR A 276 20.67 4.95 6.67
C THR A 276 19.59 4.21 7.45
N ALA A 277 19.03 3.13 6.91
CA ALA A 277 18.03 2.33 7.61
C ALA A 277 18.60 1.70 8.90
N ILE A 278 19.83 1.19 8.86
CA ILE A 278 20.53 0.64 10.03
C ILE A 278 20.79 1.74 11.07
N LEU A 279 21.25 2.92 10.64
CA LEU A 279 21.50 4.05 11.56
C LEU A 279 20.21 4.54 12.22
N VAL A 280 19.13 4.66 11.45
CA VAL A 280 17.80 5.02 11.97
C VAL A 280 17.30 3.97 12.96
N PHE A 281 17.52 2.67 12.67
CA PHE A 281 17.18 1.59 13.61
C PHE A 281 17.92 1.70 14.93
N ALA A 282 19.25 1.87 14.86
CA ALA A 282 20.10 2.01 16.04
C ALA A 282 19.64 3.22 16.89
N TYR A 283 19.34 4.34 16.23
CA TYR A 283 18.79 5.52 16.88
C TYR A 283 17.47 5.21 17.62
N PHE A 284 16.50 4.55 16.96
CA PHE A 284 15.23 4.20 17.60
C PHE A 284 15.38 3.27 18.80
N ILE A 285 16.31 2.31 18.75
CA ILE A 285 16.61 1.44 19.90
C ILE A 285 17.15 2.28 21.05
N THR A 286 18.18 3.08 20.80
CA THR A 286 18.82 3.89 21.84
C THR A 286 17.88 4.92 22.46
N ALA A 287 17.03 5.56 21.64
CA ALA A 287 16.05 6.53 22.10
C ALA A 287 15.01 5.86 23.02
N ARG A 288 14.57 4.66 22.67
CA ARG A 288 13.63 3.90 23.52
C ARG A 288 14.27 3.45 24.82
N GLU A 289 15.48 2.91 24.78
CA GLU A 289 16.18 2.49 26.01
C GLU A 289 16.40 3.69 26.94
N LEU A 290 16.67 4.87 26.38
CA LEU A 290 16.76 6.11 27.13
C LEU A 290 15.40 6.51 27.74
N ASP A 291 14.31 6.46 26.97
CA ASP A 291 12.96 6.76 27.47
C ASP A 291 12.55 5.80 28.59
N ASP A 292 12.80 4.49 28.42
CA ASP A 292 12.52 3.46 29.41
C ASP A 292 13.37 3.66 30.69
N PHE A 293 14.62 4.13 30.56
CA PHE A 293 15.49 4.47 31.68
C PHE A 293 15.03 5.74 32.41
N LEU A 294 14.67 6.79 31.68
CA LEU A 294 14.16 8.04 32.26
C LEU A 294 12.86 7.82 33.03
N ALA A 295 11.96 7.00 32.49
CA ALA A 295 10.69 6.64 33.13
C ALA A 295 10.85 5.81 34.42
N GLN A 296 12.02 5.18 34.65
CA GLN A 296 12.32 4.48 35.91
C GLN A 296 12.86 5.41 36.99
N ILE A 297 13.37 6.60 36.61
CA ILE A 297 13.99 7.56 37.52
C ILE A 297 13.00 8.65 37.96
N THR A 298 12.02 8.98 37.11
CA THR A 298 10.92 9.91 37.40
C THR A 298 9.72 9.20 38.00
#